data_AF-A0A4P6X8Z4-F1
#
_entry.id   AF-A0A4P6X8Z4-F1
#
_cell.length_a   1.000
_cell.length_b   1.000
_cell.length_c   1.000
_cell.angle_alpha   90.00
_cell.angle_beta   90.00
_cell.angle_gamma   90.00
#
_symmetry.space_group_name_H-M   'P 1'
#
loop_
_entity.id
_entity.type
_entity.pdbx_description
1 polymer ?
#
loop_
_entity_poly.entity_id
_entity_poly.type
_entity_poly.pdbx_seq_one_letter_code
_entity_poly.pdbx_strand_id
1 'polypeptide(L)'
;MERIDISDDRRVADLVEAVERDGAVEIVRDGVVVATVAAPQPLAAAAKPRGFDMEGLKALRAKYPVRIGDAATLIRELRDADDC
;
A
#
# COMPACT_ATOMS: atom_id res chain seq x y z
N MET A 1 0.76 -21.32 7.81
CA MET A 1 0.72 -19.91 8.25
C MET A 1 1.94 -19.65 9.10
N GLU A 2 2.93 -19.04 8.47
CA GLU A 2 4.27 -18.81 9.02
C GLU A 2 4.32 -17.46 9.77
N ARG A 3 5.14 -17.36 10.81
CA ARG A 3 5.36 -16.12 11.59
C ARG A 3 6.79 -15.63 11.40
N ILE A 4 6.95 -14.40 10.96
CA ILE A 4 8.26 -13.77 10.76
C ILE A 4 8.42 -12.60 11.71
N ASP A 5 9.49 -12.62 12.50
CA ASP A 5 9.86 -11.52 13.37
C ASP A 5 10.75 -10.52 12.61
N ILE A 6 10.37 -9.23 12.59
CA ILE A 6 11.11 -8.18 11.86
C ILE A 6 12.25 -7.56 12.67
N SER A 7 12.43 -7.99 13.91
CA SER A 7 13.56 -7.57 14.75
C SER A 7 14.91 -8.05 14.19
N ASP A 8 14.83 -9.04 13.29
CA ASP A 8 15.92 -9.61 12.53
C ASP A 8 15.93 -8.93 11.15
N ASP A 9 17.08 -8.44 10.68
CA ASP A 9 17.29 -7.65 9.44
C ASP A 9 17.04 -8.48 8.16
N ARG A 10 15.98 -9.28 8.16
CA ARG A 10 15.62 -10.22 7.11
C ARG A 10 15.19 -9.47 5.87
N ARG A 11 15.71 -9.93 4.74
CA ARG A 11 15.53 -9.26 3.46
C ARG A 11 14.10 -9.45 2.98
N VAL A 12 13.55 -8.42 2.35
CA VAL A 12 12.22 -8.43 1.72
C VAL A 12 12.02 -9.64 0.79
N ALA A 13 13.10 -10.14 0.16
CA ALA A 13 13.07 -11.32 -0.69
C ALA A 13 12.62 -12.59 0.05
N ASP A 14 13.06 -12.80 1.29
CA ASP A 14 12.71 -13.99 2.08
C ASP A 14 11.22 -13.96 2.46
N LEU A 15 10.67 -12.76 2.64
CA LEU A 15 9.26 -12.55 2.95
C LEU A 15 8.36 -12.88 1.75
N VAL A 16 8.80 -12.52 0.55
CA VAL A 16 8.09 -12.85 -0.70
C VAL A 16 8.08 -14.36 -0.93
N GLU A 17 9.22 -15.04 -0.78
CA GLU A 17 9.28 -16.50 -0.91
C GLU A 17 8.40 -17.22 0.13
N ALA A 18 8.37 -16.74 1.37
CA ALA A 18 7.51 -17.30 2.41
C ALA A 18 6.02 -17.13 2.08
N VAL A 19 5.63 -15.96 1.56
CA VAL A 19 4.26 -15.69 1.11
C VAL A 19 3.87 -16.55 -0.09
N GLU A 20 4.78 -16.79 -1.04
CA GLU A 20 4.54 -17.70 -2.17
C GLU A 20 4.36 -19.16 -1.74
N ARG A 21 5.08 -19.60 -0.70
CA ARG A 21 5.04 -20.98 -0.20
C ARG A 21 3.80 -21.27 0.64
N ASP A 22 3.51 -20.43 1.63
CA ASP A 22 2.47 -20.67 2.63
C ASP A 22 1.16 -19.90 2.35
N GLY A 23 1.15 -19.05 1.31
CA GLY A 23 0.00 -18.24 0.91
C GLY A 23 -0.32 -17.08 1.85
N ALA A 24 0.13 -17.14 3.12
CA ALA A 24 0.06 -16.03 4.07
C ALA A 24 1.09 -16.14 5.20
N VAL A 25 1.63 -14.99 5.58
CA VAL A 25 2.64 -14.82 6.61
C VAL A 25 2.19 -13.74 7.59
N GLU A 26 2.31 -14.02 8.88
CA GLU A 26 2.12 -13.05 9.95
C GLU A 26 3.45 -12.38 10.28
N ILE A 27 3.46 -11.05 10.25
CA ILE A 27 4.60 -10.23 10.65
C ILE A 27 4.45 -9.93 12.14
N VAL A 28 5.45 -10.32 12.92
CA VAL A 28 5.52 -10.15 14.36
C VAL A 28 6.62 -9.15 14.71
N ARG A 29 6.36 -8.28 15.70
CA ARG A 29 7.34 -7.38 16.29
C ARG A 29 7.14 -7.36 17.80
N ASP A 30 8.22 -7.58 18.56
CA ASP A 30 8.18 -7.63 20.03
C ASP A 30 7.13 -8.63 20.58
N GLY A 31 6.95 -9.75 19.88
CA GLY A 31 5.95 -10.78 20.23
C GLY A 31 4.49 -10.44 19.87
N VAL A 32 4.24 -9.30 19.21
CA VAL A 32 2.91 -8.85 18.78
C VAL A 32 2.78 -8.94 17.26
N VAL A 33 1.68 -9.50 16.75
CA VAL A 33 1.39 -9.49 15.31
C VAL A 33 1.05 -8.06 14.89
N VAL A 34 1.85 -7.49 13.99
CA VAL A 34 1.69 -6.12 13.49
C VAL A 34 1.09 -6.07 12.08
N ALA A 35 1.22 -7.13 11.29
CA ALA A 35 0.64 -7.21 9.97
C ALA A 35 0.47 -8.67 9.52
N THR A 36 -0.38 -8.89 8.52
CA THR A 36 -0.51 -10.16 7.81
C THR A 36 -0.34 -9.89 6.32
N VAL A 37 0.59 -10.58 5.69
CA VAL A 37 0.83 -10.49 4.25
C VAL A 37 0.34 -11.78 3.63
N ALA A 38 -0.58 -11.69 2.68
CA ALA A 38 -1.09 -12.83 1.94
C ALA A 38 -0.70 -12.72 0.47
N ALA A 39 -0.52 -13.87 -0.18
CA ALA A 39 -0.30 -13.93 -1.61
C ALA A 39 -1.48 -13.22 -2.31
N PRO A 40 -1.22 -12.41 -3.35
CA PRO A 40 -2.29 -11.78 -4.09
C PRO A 40 -3.16 -12.89 -4.66
N GLN A 41 -4.37 -13.02 -4.14
CA GLN A 41 -5.34 -13.90 -4.77
C GLN A 41 -5.50 -13.38 -6.21
N PRO A 42 -5.46 -14.26 -7.23
CA PRO A 42 -5.82 -13.84 -8.57
C PRO A 42 -7.17 -13.15 -8.43
N LEU A 43 -7.25 -11.88 -8.82
CA LEU A 43 -8.50 -11.13 -8.77
C LEU A 43 -9.51 -11.97 -9.55
N ALA A 44 -10.32 -12.76 -8.85
CA ALA A 44 -11.40 -13.51 -9.46
C ALA A 44 -12.25 -12.46 -10.12
N ALA A 45 -12.24 -12.45 -11.46
CA ALA A 45 -12.76 -11.39 -12.33
C ALA A 45 -13.91 -10.59 -11.70
N ALA A 46 -13.56 -9.52 -10.99
CA ALA A 46 -14.50 -8.65 -10.30
C ALA A 46 -13.83 -7.27 -10.24
N ALA A 47 -14.37 -6.19 -10.80
CA ALA A 47 -15.71 -5.96 -11.28
C ALA A 47 -15.66 -5.30 -12.65
N LYS A 48 -16.67 -5.58 -13.48
CA LYS A 48 -17.06 -4.72 -14.61
C LYS A 48 -17.01 -3.26 -14.10
N PRO A 49 -16.22 -2.34 -14.69
CA PRO A 49 -16.13 -0.99 -14.18
C PRO A 49 -17.53 -0.40 -14.20
N ARG A 50 -18.15 -0.26 -13.03
CA ARG A 50 -19.33 0.59 -12.90
C ARG A 50 -18.86 1.98 -13.30
N GLY A 51 -19.61 2.60 -14.21
CA GLY A 51 -19.25 3.87 -14.83
C GLY A 51 -18.69 4.85 -13.80
N PHE A 52 -17.67 5.58 -14.21
CA PHE A 52 -16.97 6.54 -13.37
C PHE A 52 -17.96 7.59 -12.82
N ASP A 53 -18.13 7.65 -11.50
CA ASP A 53 -19.07 8.56 -10.85
C ASP A 53 -18.47 9.98 -10.78
N MET A 54 -18.78 10.76 -11.81
CA MET A 54 -18.39 12.16 -11.91
C MET A 54 -19.04 13.04 -10.84
N GLU A 55 -20.21 12.67 -10.31
CA GLU A 55 -20.86 13.43 -9.23
C GLU A 55 -20.16 13.21 -7.89
N GLY A 56 -19.84 11.96 -7.56
CA GLY A 56 -19.05 11.62 -6.38
C GLY A 56 -17.69 12.33 -6.37
N LEU A 57 -17.01 12.39 -7.51
CA LEU A 57 -15.74 13.11 -7.63
C LEU A 57 -15.89 14.62 -7.43
N LYS A 58 -16.96 15.23 -7.97
CA LYS A 58 -17.26 16.66 -7.76
C LYS A 58 -17.56 16.97 -6.30
N ALA A 59 -18.32 16.12 -5.62
CA ALA A 59 -18.61 16.25 -4.19
C ALA A 59 -17.33 16.10 -3.34
N LEU A 60 -16.44 15.17 -3.71
CA LEU A 60 -15.14 14.99 -3.05
C LEU A 60 -14.25 16.23 -3.21
N ARG A 61 -14.18 16.80 -4.43
CA ARG A 61 -13.44 18.04 -4.72
C ARG A 61 -14.01 19.26 -3.97
N ALA A 62 -15.33 19.32 -3.79
CA ALA A 62 -15.97 20.39 -3.03
C ALA A 62 -15.67 20.27 -1.53
N LYS A 63 -15.64 19.03 -1.00
CA LYS A 63 -15.36 18.76 0.42
C LYS A 63 -13.88 18.89 0.76
N TYR A 64 -13.00 18.52 -0.17
CA TYR A 64 -11.56 18.64 -0.06
C TYR A 64 -11.06 19.48 -1.23
N PRO A 65 -11.06 20.81 -1.12
CA PRO A 65 -10.50 21.65 -2.15
C PRO A 65 -9.00 21.35 -2.23
N VAL A 66 -8.62 20.45 -3.14
CA VAL A 66 -7.22 20.19 -3.45
C VAL A 66 -6.66 21.51 -3.98
N ARG A 67 -5.87 22.19 -3.15
CA ARG A 67 -5.06 23.32 -3.59
C ARG A 67 -3.88 22.73 -4.35
N ILE A 68 -4.10 22.38 -5.62
CA ILE A 68 -2.99 22.22 -6.55
C ILE A 68 -2.49 23.63 -6.82
N GLY A 69 -1.60 24.12 -5.96
CA GLY A 69 -1.07 25.48 -6.05
C GLY A 69 -0.30 25.68 -7.35
N ASP A 70 0.51 24.69 -7.72
CA ASP A 70 1.23 24.57 -8.99
C ASP A 70 1.85 23.17 -9.03
N ALA A 71 1.89 22.53 -10.21
CA ALA A 71 2.60 21.25 -10.38
C ALA A 71 4.09 21.40 -10.07
N ALA A 72 4.66 22.60 -10.28
CA ALA A 72 6.05 22.91 -9.96
C ALA A 72 6.34 22.85 -8.45
N THR A 73 5.39 23.25 -7.59
CA THR A 73 5.56 23.20 -6.13
C THR A 73 5.62 21.76 -5.63
N LEU A 74 4.76 20.88 -6.15
CA LEU A 74 4.74 19.46 -5.78
C LEU A 74 6.05 18.74 -6.16
N ILE A 75 6.58 19.02 -7.35
CA ILE A 75 7.85 18.42 -7.82
C ILE A 75 9.01 18.85 -6.93
N ARG A 76 9.01 20.12 -6.49
CA ARG A 76 10.05 20.65 -5.62
C ARG A 76 10.02 20.01 -4.22
N GLU A 77 8.84 19.90 -3.62
CA GLU A 77 8.69 19.26 -2.31
C GLU A 77 9.12 17.79 -2.32
N LEU A 78 8.78 17.05 -3.37
CA LEU A 78 9.21 15.64 -3.52
C LEU A 78 10.72 15.51 -3.69
N ARG A 79 11.35 16.41 -4.46
CA ARG A 79 12.80 16.43 -4.62
C ARG A 79 13.52 16.77 -3.30
N ASP A 80 13.05 17.81 -2.62
CA ASP A 80 13.67 18.26 -1.36
C ASP A 80 13.52 17.21 -0.23
N ALA A 81 12.50 16.34 -0.30
CA ALA A 81 12.29 15.24 0.64
C ALA A 81 13.20 14.02 0.40
N ASP A 82 13.69 13.81 -0.84
CA ASP A 82 14.65 12.75 -1.19
C ASP A 82 16.10 13.13 -0.83
N ASP A 83 16.38 14.41 -0.64
CA ASP A 83 17.72 14.96 -0.30
C ASP A 83 17.99 15.03 1.24
N CYS A 84 17.13 14.43 2.09
CA CYS A 84 17.27 14.41 3.56
C CYS A 84 17.64 13.05 4.15
#